data_AF-A0A2G2J7Q1-F1
#
_entry.id   AF-A0A2G2J7Q1-F1
#
_cell.length_a   1.000
_cell.length_b   1.000
_cell.length_c   1.000
_cell.angle_alpha   90.00
_cell.angle_beta   90.00
_cell.angle_gamma   90.00
#
_symmetry.space_group_name_H-M   'P 1'
#
loop_
_entity.id
_entity.type
_entity.pdbx_description
1 polymer ?
#
loop_
_entity_poly.entity_id
_entity_poly.type
_entity_poly.pdbx_seq_one_letter_code
_entity_poly.pdbx_strand_id
1 'polypeptide(L)'
;MSGQYIAAAIMFFITVGVTALFWLPASKIKQKCKIVNFYWVGVWVFLCGLVALSGAQSVLIILGQDVQRFANAILVGVSASFVAFVMFAWGRLTLHGLTSLAIKVK
;
A
#
# COMPACT_ATOMS: atom_id res chain seq x y z
N MET A 1 10.35 -16.04 -28.05
CA MET A 1 9.02 -15.46 -27.73
C MET A 1 8.31 -16.18 -26.59
N SER A 2 8.32 -17.53 -26.51
CA SER A 2 7.66 -18.28 -25.42
C SER A 2 8.20 -17.99 -24.00
N GLY A 3 9.53 -17.92 -23.82
CA GLY A 3 10.13 -17.69 -22.49
C GLY A 3 9.78 -16.35 -21.84
N GLN A 4 9.54 -15.32 -22.65
CA GLN A 4 9.17 -13.98 -22.18
C GLN A 4 7.76 -13.96 -21.58
N TYR A 5 6.80 -14.61 -22.23
CA TYR A 5 5.44 -14.75 -21.70
C TYR A 5 5.39 -15.59 -20.42
N ILE A 6 6.23 -16.63 -20.33
CA ILE A 6 6.35 -17.44 -19.11
C ILE A 6 6.90 -16.58 -17.96
N ALA A 7 7.97 -15.81 -18.20
CA ALA A 7 8.53 -14.91 -17.19
C ALA A 7 7.52 -13.84 -16.73
N ALA A 8 6.79 -13.23 -17.68
CA ALA A 8 5.74 -12.27 -17.39
C ALA A 8 4.60 -12.88 -16.55
N ALA A 9 4.18 -14.11 -16.87
CA ALA A 9 3.16 -14.82 -16.11
C ALA A 9 3.62 -15.11 -14.67
N ILE A 10 4.86 -15.58 -14.49
CA ILE A 10 5.41 -15.85 -13.16
C ILE A 10 5.42 -14.57 -12.31
N MET A 11 5.93 -13.46 -12.85
CA MET A 11 5.94 -12.17 -12.14
C MET A 11 4.54 -11.65 -11.83
N PHE A 12 3.58 -11.85 -12.73
CA PHE A 12 2.18 -11.51 -12.50
C PHE A 12 1.59 -12.30 -11.33
N PHE A 13 1.72 -13.63 -11.31
CA PHE A 13 1.20 -14.46 -10.22
C PHE A 13 1.88 -14.17 -8.88
N ILE A 14 3.19 -13.91 -8.87
CA ILE A 14 3.90 -13.49 -7.66
C ILE A 14 3.33 -12.16 -7.15
N THR A 15 3.16 -11.18 -8.04
CA THR A 15 2.62 -9.86 -7.68
C THR A 15 1.21 -9.99 -7.09
N VAL A 16 0.33 -10.76 -7.74
CA VAL A 16 -1.03 -11.00 -7.26
C VAL A 16 -1.01 -11.72 -5.91
N GLY A 17 -0.17 -12.74 -5.76
CA GLY A 17 -0.04 -13.49 -4.50
C GLY A 17 0.44 -12.61 -3.34
N VAL A 18 1.49 -11.82 -3.55
CA VAL A 18 2.03 -10.90 -2.54
C VAL A 18 1.04 -9.78 -2.22
N THR A 19 0.36 -9.23 -3.23
CA THR A 19 -0.68 -8.21 -3.03
C THR A 19 -1.86 -8.77 -2.23
N ALA A 20 -2.28 -10.01 -2.48
CA ALA A 20 -3.32 -10.68 -1.72
C ALA A 20 -2.92 -10.94 -0.26
N LEU A 21 -1.65 -11.26 0.00
CA LEU A 21 -1.10 -11.40 1.35
C LEU A 21 -1.24 -10.11 2.17
N PHE A 22 -1.02 -8.94 1.56
CA PHE A 22 -1.22 -7.65 2.22
C PHE A 22 -2.68 -7.35 2.56
N TRP A 23 -3.64 -8.02 1.93
CA TRP A 23 -5.06 -7.89 2.27
C TRP A 23 -5.46 -8.62 3.56
N LEU A 24 -4.67 -9.63 3.97
CA LEU A 24 -4.93 -10.41 5.19
C LEU A 24 -4.90 -9.54 6.46
N PRO A 25 -3.84 -8.76 6.76
CA PRO A 25 -3.82 -7.90 7.93
C PRO A 25 -4.84 -6.75 7.83
N ALA A 26 -5.17 -6.29 6.62
CA ALA A 26 -6.22 -5.29 6.39
C ALA A 26 -7.60 -5.79 6.83
N SER A 27 -7.91 -7.07 6.59
CA SER A 27 -9.23 -7.64 6.82
C SER A 27 -9.40 -8.37 8.15
N LYS A 28 -8.36 -9.07 8.62
CA LYS A 28 -8.44 -9.94 9.81
C LYS A 28 -8.20 -9.20 11.12
N ILE A 29 -7.41 -8.15 11.13
CA ILE A 29 -7.04 -7.43 12.35
C ILE A 29 -7.97 -6.22 12.51
N LYS A 30 -9.05 -6.39 13.27
CA LYS A 30 -9.97 -5.29 13.60
C LYS A 30 -9.48 -4.55 14.83
N GLN A 31 -9.16 -3.27 14.67
CA GLN A 31 -8.76 -2.41 15.78
C GLN A 31 -10.00 -1.92 16.55
N LYS A 32 -9.91 -1.88 17.89
CA LYS A 32 -11.04 -1.46 18.76
C LYS A 32 -11.46 -0.01 18.52
N CYS A 33 -10.50 0.88 18.27
CA CYS A 33 -10.77 2.28 17.96
C CYS A 33 -11.03 2.45 16.46
N LYS A 34 -12.19 3.03 16.09
CA LYS A 34 -12.58 3.26 14.69
C LYS A 34 -11.56 4.11 13.92
N ILE A 35 -10.95 5.10 14.58
CA ILE A 35 -9.93 5.96 13.98
C ILE A 35 -8.66 5.18 13.66
N VAL A 36 -8.20 4.35 14.60
CA VAL A 36 -7.01 3.49 14.40
C VAL A 36 -7.31 2.46 13.32
N ASN A 37 -8.52 1.92 13.28
CA ASN A 37 -8.93 0.96 12.25
C ASN A 37 -8.91 1.57 10.84
N PHE A 38 -9.35 2.82 10.68
CA PHE A 38 -9.28 3.51 9.38
C PHE A 38 -7.84 3.65 8.89
N TYR A 39 -6.93 4.10 9.76
CA TYR A 39 -5.52 4.24 9.40
C TYR A 39 -4.85 2.88 9.18
N TRP A 40 -5.20 1.87 9.97
CA TRP A 40 -4.73 0.50 9.80
C TRP A 40 -5.09 -0.06 8.42
N VAL A 41 -6.39 -0.04 8.06
CA VAL A 41 -6.85 -0.50 6.75
C VAL A 41 -6.21 0.32 5.63
N GLY A 42 -6.17 1.65 5.77
CA GLY A 42 -5.58 2.53 4.78
C GLY A 42 -4.12 2.22 4.50
N VAL A 43 -3.28 2.00 5.53
CA VAL A 43 -1.86 1.62 5.36
C VAL A 43 -1.74 0.36 4.50
N TRP A 44 -2.50 -0.68 4.80
CA TRP A 44 -2.42 -1.94 4.04
C TRP A 44 -2.94 -1.79 2.62
N VAL A 45 -4.01 -1.02 2.39
CA VAL A 45 -4.52 -0.74 1.04
C VAL A 45 -3.50 0.02 0.19
N PHE A 46 -2.81 1.02 0.77
CA PHE A 46 -1.73 1.73 0.09
C PHE A 46 -0.56 0.80 -0.26
N LEU A 47 -0.16 -0.08 0.67
CA LEU A 47 0.88 -1.07 0.41
C LEU A 47 0.48 -2.05 -0.71
N CYS A 48 -0.78 -2.54 -0.71
CA CYS A 48 -1.31 -3.34 -1.81
C CYS A 48 -1.19 -2.59 -3.15
N GLY A 49 -1.60 -1.32 -3.19
CA GLY A 49 -1.55 -0.49 -4.38
C GLY A 49 -0.12 -0.29 -4.91
N LEU A 50 0.83 0.02 -4.03
CA LEU A 50 2.24 0.20 -4.39
C LEU A 50 2.85 -1.08 -4.97
N VAL A 51 2.59 -2.22 -4.34
CA VAL A 51 3.11 -3.52 -4.79
C VAL A 51 2.49 -3.93 -6.11
N ALA A 52 1.17 -3.74 -6.27
CA ALA A 52 0.47 -4.03 -7.51
C ALA A 52 0.99 -3.18 -8.68
N LEU A 53 1.20 -1.88 -8.46
CA LEU A 53 1.74 -0.97 -9.47
C LEU A 53 3.19 -1.30 -9.84
N SER A 54 4.03 -1.59 -8.84
CA SER A 54 5.44 -1.99 -9.06
C SER A 54 5.53 -3.31 -9.83
N GLY A 55 4.68 -4.29 -9.50
CA GLY A 55 4.65 -5.57 -10.18
C GLY A 55 4.09 -5.46 -11.60
N ALA A 56 3.03 -4.68 -11.80
CA ALA A 56 2.48 -4.39 -13.13
C ALA A 56 3.52 -3.73 -14.05
N GLN A 57 4.27 -2.75 -13.53
CA GLN A 57 5.40 -2.13 -14.24
C GLN A 57 6.43 -3.18 -14.67
N SER A 58 6.82 -4.08 -13.76
CA SER A 58 7.80 -5.12 -14.03
C SER A 58 7.32 -6.10 -15.12
N VAL A 59 6.04 -6.50 -15.09
CA VAL A 59 5.43 -7.36 -16.10
C VAL A 59 5.40 -6.68 -17.48
N LEU A 60 5.04 -5.40 -17.53
CA LEU A 60 4.98 -4.64 -18.78
C LEU A 60 6.36 -4.41 -19.40
N ILE A 61 7.39 -4.18 -18.57
CA ILE A 61 8.79 -4.10 -19.02
C ILE A 61 9.24 -5.44 -19.61
N ILE A 62 8.90 -6.57 -18.96
CA ILE A 62 9.21 -7.90 -19.50
C ILE A 62 8.51 -8.12 -20.85
N LEU A 63 7.30 -7.59 -21.05
CA LEU A 63 6.57 -7.66 -22.32
C LEU A 63 7.08 -6.66 -23.38
N GLY A 64 8.13 -5.88 -23.08
CA GLY A 64 8.73 -4.91 -24.00
C GLY A 64 7.90 -3.64 -24.20
N GLN A 65 6.95 -3.35 -23.30
CA GLN A 65 6.17 -2.12 -23.34
C GLN A 65 6.94 -0.99 -22.65
N ASP A 66 7.08 0.16 -23.32
CA ASP A 66 7.74 1.34 -22.75
C ASP A 66 6.77 2.14 -21.87
N VAL A 67 6.51 1.61 -20.68
CA VAL A 67 5.63 2.22 -19.66
C VAL A 67 6.40 2.88 -18.52
N GLN A 68 7.73 2.91 -18.61
CA GLN A 68 8.60 3.27 -17.48
C GLN A 68 8.32 4.67 -16.94
N ARG A 69 8.14 5.65 -17.82
CA ARG A 69 7.89 7.05 -17.42
C ARG A 69 6.55 7.20 -16.71
N PHE A 70 5.50 6.62 -17.28
CA PHE A 70 4.14 6.72 -16.75
C PHE A 70 4.00 5.94 -15.43
N ALA A 71 4.50 4.71 -15.40
CA ALA A 71 4.46 3.88 -14.20
C ALA A 71 5.26 4.51 -13.05
N ASN A 72 6.47 5.02 -13.30
CA ASN A 72 7.24 5.73 -12.27
C ASN A 72 6.52 6.97 -11.75
N ALA A 73 5.89 7.77 -12.62
CA ALA A 73 5.16 8.97 -12.19
C ALA A 73 4.01 8.61 -11.24
N ILE A 74 3.24 7.57 -11.56
CA ILE A 74 2.18 7.07 -10.68
C ILE A 74 2.78 6.53 -9.38
N LEU A 75 3.84 5.73 -9.46
CA LEU A 75 4.44 5.10 -8.29
C LEU A 75 5.00 6.15 -7.31
N VAL A 76 5.60 7.21 -7.83
CA VAL A 76 6.04 8.37 -7.04
C VAL A 76 4.84 9.11 -6.43
N GLY A 77 3.77 9.36 -7.19
CA GLY A 77 2.57 10.01 -6.68
C GLY A 77 1.86 9.22 -5.58
N VAL A 78 1.71 7.91 -5.76
CA VAL A 78 1.12 7.01 -4.76
C VAL A 78 2.04 6.90 -3.54
N SER A 79 3.36 6.87 -3.72
CA SER A 79 4.32 6.87 -2.61
C SER A 79 4.26 8.17 -1.81
N ALA A 80 4.18 9.32 -2.48
CA ALA A 80 4.07 10.62 -1.82
C ALA A 80 2.77 10.76 -1.03
N SER A 81 1.64 10.31 -1.62
CA SER A 81 0.35 10.31 -0.92
C SER A 81 0.32 9.33 0.26
N PHE A 82 1.00 8.18 0.15
CA PHE A 82 1.19 7.26 1.27
C PHE A 82 1.96 7.92 2.42
N VAL A 83 3.08 8.60 2.14
CA VAL A 83 3.85 9.31 3.17
C VAL A 83 3.00 10.40 3.84
N ALA A 84 2.28 11.20 3.04
CA ALA A 84 1.37 12.23 3.58
C ALA A 84 0.27 11.62 4.47
N PHE A 85 -0.30 10.49 4.05
CA PHE A 85 -1.30 9.74 4.82
C PHE A 85 -0.74 9.27 6.17
N VAL A 86 0.47 8.69 6.19
CA VAL A 86 1.13 8.23 7.42
C VAL A 86 1.45 9.39 8.36
N MET A 87 1.98 10.50 7.83
CA MET A 87 2.28 11.70 8.62
C MET A 87 1.01 12.29 9.25
N PHE A 88 -0.08 12.37 8.49
CA PHE A 88 -1.36 12.85 9.00
C PHE A 88 -1.98 11.88 10.03
N ALA A 89 -1.88 10.57 9.79
CA ALA A 89 -2.30 9.54 10.74
C ALA A 89 -1.57 9.69 12.07
N TRP A 90 -0.25 9.83 12.01
CA TRP A 90 0.61 10.00 13.18
C TRP A 90 0.22 11.25 14.00
N GLY A 91 0.10 12.40 13.33
CA GLY A 91 -0.30 13.65 13.98
C GLY A 91 -1.66 13.55 14.65
N ARG A 92 -2.67 13.00 13.95
CA ARG A 92 -4.02 12.87 14.50
C ARG A 92 -4.10 11.88 15.66
N LEU A 93 -3.39 10.75 15.57
CA LEU A 93 -3.39 9.72 16.61
C LEU A 93 -2.67 10.19 17.89
N THR A 94 -1.54 10.91 17.74
CA THR A 94 -0.81 11.48 18.89
C THR A 94 -1.63 12.55 19.62
N LEU A 95 -2.32 13.42 18.88
CA LEU A 95 -3.28 14.40 19.45
C LEU A 95 -4.43 13.72 20.22
N HIS A 96 -5.02 12.66 19.65
CA HIS A 96 -6.05 11.87 20.34
C HIS A 96 -5.52 11.18 21.61
N GLY A 97 -4.29 10.68 21.58
CA GLY A 97 -3.63 10.11 22.76
C GLY A 97 -3.45 11.15 23.87
N LEU A 98 -2.87 12.30 23.54
CA LEU A 98 -2.61 13.40 24.48
C LEU A 98 -3.89 13.93 25.13
N THR A 99 -4.94 14.16 24.34
CA THR A 99 -6.23 14.63 24.87
C THR A 99 -6.88 13.62 25.79
N SER A 100 -6.79 12.32 25.48
CA SER A 100 -7.33 11.26 26.35
C SER A 100 -6.59 11.15 27.69
N LEU A 101 -5.27 11.42 27.71
CA LEU A 101 -4.47 11.46 28.92
C LEU A 101 -4.77 12.71 29.75
N ALA A 102 -4.88 13.88 29.11
CA ALA A 102 -5.21 15.14 29.78
C ALA A 102 -6.57 15.09 30.49
N ILE A 103 -7.57 14.41 29.91
CA ILE A 103 -8.88 14.21 30.53
C ILE A 103 -8.81 13.23 31.72
N LYS A 104 -7.92 12.22 31.67
CA LYS A 104 -7.78 11.23 32.75
C LYS A 104 -7.02 11.75 33.97
N VAL A 105 -6.18 12.76 33.79
CA VAL A 105 -5.36 13.37 34.87
C VAL A 105 -6.12 14.48 35.61
N LYS A 106 -7.24 14.96 35.05
CA LYS A 106 -8.10 15.98 35.66
C LYS A 106 -9.25 15.34 36.43
#